data_AF-A0A5B1RDE5-F1
#
_entry.id   AF-A0A5B1RDE5-F1
#
_cell.length_a   1.000
_cell.length_b   1.000
_cell.length_c   1.000
_cell.angle_alpha   90.00
_cell.angle_beta   90.00
_cell.angle_gamma   90.00
#
_symmetry.space_group_name_H-M   'P 1'
#
loop_
_entity.id
_entity.type
_entity.pdbx_description
1 polymer ?
#
loop_
_entity_poly.entity_id
_entity_poly.type
_entity_poly.pdbx_seq_one_letter_code
_entity_poly.pdbx_strand_id
1 'polypeptide(L)'
;DAPKTVLDKYEVLSKDQLQARTFVIDPKVVGQRNLNLPWFWHMDVGKTGDASQYMIDFYRVQWLRCKARRDRWQEEYIRVLTEMQAFVLYCQHHARQWKARQERSDQLGELGHASYAAGRVAMWTDMGEEAKTFFEQVVSPGDMDIAFNGREPVVYPDVYRSLL
;
A
#
# COMPACT_ATOMS: atom_id res chain seq x y z
N ASP A 1 6.90 12.38 -35.06
CA ASP A 1 6.31 11.41 -34.12
C ASP A 1 6.36 10.01 -34.68
N ALA A 2 6.71 9.03 -33.85
CA ALA A 2 6.76 7.63 -34.27
C ALA A 2 5.34 7.10 -34.55
N PRO A 3 5.17 6.17 -35.52
CA PRO A 3 3.86 5.57 -35.80
C PRO A 3 3.33 4.80 -34.58
N LYS A 4 2.02 4.86 -34.33
CA LYS A 4 1.37 4.25 -33.14
C LYS A 4 1.69 2.76 -32.97
N THR A 5 1.77 2.02 -34.08
CA THR A 5 2.12 0.59 -34.09
C THR A 5 3.52 0.28 -33.54
N VAL A 6 4.43 1.24 -33.58
CA VAL A 6 5.78 1.12 -32.98
C VAL A 6 5.73 1.48 -31.49
N LEU A 7 4.93 2.47 -31.11
CA LEU A 7 4.76 2.89 -29.71
C LEU A 7 3.96 1.89 -28.85
N ASP A 8 3.17 1.02 -29.47
CA ASP A 8 2.51 -0.09 -28.79
C ASP A 8 3.51 -1.15 -28.26
N LYS A 9 4.71 -1.21 -28.85
CA LYS A 9 5.75 -2.21 -28.50
C LYS A 9 7.00 -1.58 -27.89
N TYR A 10 7.33 -0.34 -28.25
CA TYR A 10 8.57 0.33 -27.87
C TYR A 10 8.27 1.69 -27.26
N GLU A 11 8.80 1.99 -26.08
CA GLU A 11 8.68 3.32 -25.48
C GLU A 11 9.77 4.27 -26.02
N VAL A 12 9.56 5.58 -25.87
CA VAL A 12 10.56 6.58 -26.28
C VAL A 12 11.78 6.50 -25.37
N LEU A 13 12.96 6.38 -25.97
CA LEU A 13 14.22 6.31 -25.24
C LEU A 13 14.62 7.70 -24.72
N SER A 14 14.58 7.88 -23.41
CA SER A 14 15.06 9.12 -22.77
C SER A 14 16.58 9.07 -22.54
N LYS A 15 17.24 10.24 -22.57
CA LYS A 15 18.67 10.37 -22.24
C LYS A 15 19.00 9.87 -20.83
N ASP A 16 18.06 9.98 -19.89
CA ASP A 16 18.25 9.53 -18.51
C ASP A 16 18.34 8.00 -18.40
N GLN A 17 17.71 7.29 -19.35
CA GLN A 17 17.71 5.82 -19.43
C GLN A 17 18.97 5.26 -20.11
N LEU A 18 19.74 6.11 -20.81
CA LEU A 18 20.98 5.75 -21.50
C LEU A 18 22.22 5.82 -20.60
N GLN A 19 22.06 6.17 -19.32
CA GLN A 19 23.17 6.18 -18.38
C GLN A 19 23.58 4.74 -18.05
N ALA A 20 24.86 4.43 -18.22
CA ALA A 20 25.45 3.15 -17.84
C ALA A 20 25.45 3.00 -16.31
N ARG A 21 24.31 2.64 -15.73
CA ARG A 21 24.15 2.35 -14.30
C ARG A 21 24.50 0.88 -14.05
N THR A 22 25.75 0.50 -14.29
CA THR A 22 26.27 -0.85 -14.06
C THR A 22 26.05 -1.34 -12.64
N PHE A 23 25.99 -0.42 -11.67
CA PHE A 23 25.65 -0.75 -10.29
C PHE A 23 24.29 -1.42 -10.15
N VAL A 24 23.26 -1.07 -10.93
CA VAL A 24 21.89 -1.66 -10.85
C VAL A 24 21.90 -3.20 -11.00
N ILE A 25 22.98 -3.72 -11.59
CA ILE A 25 23.21 -5.13 -11.83
C ILE A 25 24.03 -5.79 -10.71
N ASP A 26 24.84 -5.04 -9.96
CA ASP A 26 25.62 -5.57 -8.85
C ASP A 26 24.74 -5.80 -7.60
N PRO A 27 24.52 -7.06 -7.18
CA PRO A 27 23.71 -7.36 -6.00
C PRO A 27 24.34 -6.86 -4.69
N LYS A 28 25.63 -6.50 -4.69
CA LYS A 28 26.37 -6.05 -3.50
C LYS A 28 26.13 -4.58 -3.16
N VAL A 29 25.53 -3.80 -4.06
CA VAL A 29 25.34 -2.36 -3.89
C VAL A 29 23.99 -2.08 -3.20
N VAL A 30 24.06 -1.53 -2.00
CA VAL A 30 22.90 -1.13 -1.18
C VAL A 30 22.26 0.15 -1.72
N GLY A 31 20.96 0.35 -1.49
CA GLY A 31 20.25 1.60 -1.87
C GLY A 31 19.58 1.57 -3.24
N GLN A 32 19.59 0.43 -3.94
CA GLN A 32 18.95 0.27 -5.26
C GLN A 32 17.46 -0.05 -5.20
N ARG A 33 16.89 -0.05 -4.00
CA ARG A 33 15.56 -0.57 -3.70
C ARG A 33 14.44 0.07 -4.52
N ASN A 34 14.59 1.34 -4.91
CA ASN A 34 13.60 2.11 -5.68
C ASN A 34 14.03 2.38 -7.13
N LEU A 35 15.16 1.83 -7.58
CA LEU A 35 15.58 1.99 -8.97
C LEU A 35 14.69 1.10 -9.84
N ASN A 36 14.15 1.70 -10.89
CA ASN A 36 13.50 0.98 -11.97
C ASN A 36 14.46 0.89 -13.14
N LEU A 37 14.49 -0.29 -13.77
CA LEU A 37 15.23 -0.48 -15.01
C LEU A 37 14.52 0.26 -16.14
N PRO A 38 15.27 0.78 -17.13
CA PRO A 38 14.68 1.23 -18.38
C PRO A 38 13.79 0.17 -19.04
N TRP A 39 12.72 0.60 -19.70
CA TRP A 39 11.72 -0.26 -20.35
C TRP A 39 12.34 -1.28 -21.32
N PHE A 40 13.44 -0.92 -22.00
CA PHE A 40 14.07 -1.78 -23.00
C PHE A 40 14.71 -3.04 -22.38
N TRP A 41 15.03 -3.05 -21.08
CA TRP A 41 15.48 -4.26 -20.39
C TRP A 41 14.34 -5.23 -20.13
N HIS A 42 13.10 -4.76 -20.05
CA HIS A 42 11.92 -5.61 -19.91
C HIS A 42 11.48 -6.25 -21.24
N MET A 43 12.16 -5.94 -22.35
CA MET A 43 11.90 -6.59 -23.62
C MET A 43 12.34 -8.06 -23.59
N ASP A 44 11.58 -8.86 -24.31
CA ASP A 44 11.75 -10.29 -24.50
C ASP A 44 13.00 -10.58 -25.37
N VAL A 45 14.19 -10.48 -24.76
CA VAL A 45 15.49 -10.72 -25.41
C VAL A 45 15.79 -12.21 -25.61
N GLY A 46 14.99 -13.11 -25.03
CA GLY A 46 15.19 -14.56 -25.03
C GLY A 46 14.84 -15.28 -26.34
N LYS A 47 14.01 -14.68 -27.19
CA LYS A 47 13.58 -15.28 -28.47
C LYS A 47 14.70 -15.53 -29.48
N THR A 48 15.89 -14.99 -29.23
CA THR A 48 17.07 -15.13 -30.09
C THR A 48 18.08 -16.10 -29.48
N GLY A 49 17.63 -17.26 -29.00
CA GLY A 49 18.40 -18.51 -28.88
C GLY A 49 19.64 -18.58 -27.97
N ASP A 50 20.17 -17.47 -27.45
CA ASP A 50 21.45 -17.46 -26.73
C ASP A 50 21.47 -16.40 -25.61
N ALA A 51 20.45 -16.41 -24.74
CA ALA A 51 20.49 -15.62 -23.52
C ALA A 51 21.55 -16.22 -22.58
N SER A 52 22.65 -15.49 -22.35
CA SER A 52 23.70 -15.94 -21.45
C SER A 52 23.15 -16.24 -20.04
N GLN A 53 23.74 -17.21 -19.34
CA GLN A 53 23.35 -17.56 -17.95
C GLN A 53 23.27 -16.31 -17.05
N TYR A 54 24.16 -15.34 -17.27
CA TYR A 54 24.15 -14.05 -16.61
C TYR A 54 22.85 -13.26 -16.83
N MET A 55 22.33 -13.21 -18.06
CA MET A 55 21.07 -12.52 -18.37
C MET A 55 19.88 -13.23 -17.71
N ILE A 56 19.88 -14.56 -17.69
CA ILE A 56 18.83 -15.36 -17.00
C ILE A 56 18.81 -15.04 -15.51
N ASP A 57 19.97 -15.07 -14.85
CA ASP A 57 20.08 -14.79 -13.42
C ASP A 57 19.75 -13.33 -13.10
N PHE A 58 20.15 -12.40 -13.96
CA PHE A 58 19.75 -10.99 -13.86
C PHE A 58 18.22 -10.85 -13.87
N TYR A 59 17.53 -11.44 -14.85
CA TYR A 59 16.07 -11.36 -14.94
C TYR A 59 15.36 -12.00 -13.75
N ARG A 60 15.87 -13.14 -13.25
CA ARG A 60 15.35 -13.78 -12.04
C ARG A 60 15.46 -12.88 -10.82
N VAL A 61 16.62 -12.29 -10.58
CA VAL A 61 16.85 -11.37 -9.44
C VAL A 61 15.96 -10.14 -9.55
N GLN A 62 15.83 -9.56 -10.74
CA GLN A 62 14.96 -8.39 -10.95
C GLN A 62 13.49 -8.75 -10.73
N TRP A 63 13.03 -9.89 -11.23
CA TRP A 63 11.67 -10.35 -10.96
C TRP A 63 11.42 -10.55 -9.47
N LEU A 64 12.36 -11.19 -8.73
CA LEU A 64 12.24 -11.37 -7.29
C LEU A 64 12.16 -10.03 -6.54
N ARG A 65 12.94 -9.03 -6.96
CA ARG A 65 12.89 -7.67 -6.39
C ARG A 65 11.56 -6.99 -6.66
N CYS A 66 11.06 -7.05 -7.89
CA CYS A 66 9.76 -6.50 -8.27
C CYS A 66 8.62 -7.19 -7.52
N LYS A 67 8.66 -8.52 -7.41
CA LYS A 67 7.72 -9.31 -6.62
C LYS A 67 7.72 -8.88 -5.15
N ALA A 68 8.89 -8.87 -4.51
CA ALA A 68 9.00 -8.47 -3.10
C ALA A 68 8.51 -7.04 -2.85
N ARG A 69 8.73 -6.12 -3.81
CA ARG A 69 8.19 -4.75 -3.73
C ARG A 69 6.67 -4.73 -3.82
N ARG A 70 6.10 -5.45 -4.80
CA ARG A 70 4.65 -5.57 -4.97
C ARG A 70 4.01 -6.19 -3.74
N ASP A 71 4.54 -7.30 -3.24
CA ASP A 71 4.01 -8.01 -2.07
C ASP A 71 4.01 -7.11 -0.84
N ARG A 72 5.11 -6.39 -0.61
CA ARG A 72 5.19 -5.38 0.44
C ARG A 72 4.16 -4.26 0.27
N TRP A 73 3.99 -3.72 -0.94
CA TRP A 73 2.98 -2.67 -1.16
C TRP A 73 1.57 -3.19 -0.92
N GLN A 74 1.29 -4.44 -1.29
CA GLN A 74 0.02 -5.09 -1.00
C GLN A 74 -0.19 -5.27 0.51
N GLU A 75 0.84 -5.67 1.26
CA GLU A 75 0.80 -5.75 2.73
C GLU A 75 0.60 -4.38 3.38
N GLU A 76 1.37 -3.36 2.96
CA GLU A 76 1.27 -1.99 3.49
C GLU A 76 -0.11 -1.40 3.21
N TYR A 77 -0.67 -1.66 2.03
CA TYR A 77 -2.01 -1.24 1.67
C TYR A 77 -3.09 -1.85 2.58
N ILE A 78 -3.05 -3.18 2.78
CA ILE A 78 -3.97 -3.86 3.71
C ILE A 78 -3.78 -3.35 5.14
N ARG A 79 -2.53 -3.13 5.56
CA ARG A 79 -2.23 -2.59 6.90
C ARG A 79 -2.89 -1.23 7.12
N VAL A 80 -2.75 -0.30 6.16
CA VAL A 80 -3.37 1.03 6.25
C VAL A 80 -4.88 0.92 6.40
N LEU A 81 -5.54 0.04 5.65
CA LEU A 81 -6.98 -0.22 5.77
C LEU A 81 -7.35 -0.75 7.17
N THR A 82 -6.58 -1.69 7.71
CA THR A 82 -6.81 -2.19 9.08
C THR A 82 -6.54 -1.14 10.15
N GLU A 83 -5.56 -0.26 9.95
CA GLU A 83 -5.24 0.83 10.87
C GLU A 83 -6.36 1.89 10.88
N MET A 84 -6.98 2.19 9.73
CA MET A 84 -8.16 3.05 9.63
C MET A 84 -9.33 2.48 10.47
N GLN A 85 -9.62 1.19 10.35
CA GLN A 85 -10.64 0.54 11.18
C GLN A 85 -10.27 0.58 12.66
N ALA A 86 -9.02 0.26 13.00
CA ALA A 86 -8.53 0.27 14.37
C ALA A 86 -8.68 1.66 15.02
N PHE A 87 -8.44 2.73 14.27
CA PHE A 87 -8.61 4.10 14.74
C PHE A 87 -10.07 4.43 15.10
N VAL A 88 -11.03 4.05 14.24
CA VAL A 88 -12.46 4.24 14.52
C VAL A 88 -12.87 3.45 15.77
N LEU A 89 -12.46 2.19 15.87
CA LEU A 89 -12.73 1.34 17.04
C LEU A 89 -12.10 1.90 18.32
N TYR A 90 -10.90 2.49 18.22
CA TYR A 90 -10.22 3.15 19.33
C TYR A 90 -11.02 4.37 19.84
N CYS A 91 -11.53 5.21 18.94
CA CYS A 91 -12.39 6.34 19.30
C CYS A 91 -13.66 5.86 20.02
N GLN A 92 -14.33 4.85 19.48
CA GLN A 92 -15.53 4.24 20.09
C GLN A 92 -15.24 3.60 21.44
N HIS A 93 -14.06 2.97 21.61
CA HIS A 93 -13.64 2.45 22.90
C HIS A 93 -13.51 3.57 23.94
N HIS A 94 -12.84 4.68 23.60
CA HIS A 94 -12.70 5.82 24.50
C HIS A 94 -14.02 6.51 24.80
N ALA A 95 -14.90 6.69 23.82
CA ALA A 95 -16.23 7.22 24.04
C ALA A 95 -17.00 6.38 25.07
N ARG A 96 -16.96 5.05 24.96
CA ARG A 96 -17.57 4.13 25.94
C ARG A 96 -16.94 4.23 27.33
N GLN A 97 -15.61 4.31 27.41
CA GLN A 97 -14.89 4.46 28.70
C GLN A 97 -15.28 5.77 29.39
N TRP A 98 -15.34 6.88 28.65
CA TRP A 98 -15.76 8.17 29.20
C TRP A 98 -17.24 8.18 29.57
N LYS A 99 -18.09 7.48 28.82
CA LYS A 99 -19.51 7.33 29.15
C LYS A 99 -19.72 6.58 30.46
N ALA A 100 -18.99 5.49 30.68
CA ALA A 100 -19.03 4.77 31.97
C ALA A 100 -18.56 5.66 33.14
N ARG A 101 -17.59 6.56 32.91
CA ARG A 101 -17.15 7.53 33.93
C ARG A 101 -18.21 8.60 34.19
N GLN A 102 -18.86 9.11 33.14
CA GLN A 102 -19.96 10.05 33.26
C GLN A 102 -21.08 9.45 34.11
N GLU A 103 -21.56 8.25 33.77
CA GLU A 103 -22.63 7.55 34.48
C GLU A 103 -22.28 7.32 35.97
N ARG A 104 -21.01 7.00 36.27
CA ARG A 104 -20.55 6.88 37.66
C ARG A 104 -20.59 8.23 38.39
N SER A 105 -20.10 9.31 37.78
CA SER A 105 -20.11 10.63 38.41
C SER A 105 -21.53 11.17 38.60
N ASP A 106 -22.44 10.88 37.68
CA ASP A 106 -23.87 11.18 37.82
C ASP A 106 -24.46 10.47 39.05
N GLN A 107 -24.15 9.18 39.25
CA GLN A 107 -24.58 8.42 40.43
C GLN A 107 -24.02 8.96 41.76
N LEU A 108 -22.81 9.52 41.73
CA LEU A 108 -22.17 10.12 42.91
C LEU A 108 -22.61 11.57 43.18
N GLY A 109 -23.41 12.17 42.30
CA GLY A 109 -23.83 13.57 42.41
C GLY A 109 -22.73 14.59 42.06
N GLU A 110 -21.67 14.14 41.39
CA GLU A 110 -20.51 14.97 41.04
C GLU A 110 -20.72 15.68 39.70
N LEU A 111 -21.61 16.68 39.68
CA LEU A 111 -22.08 17.35 38.46
C LEU A 111 -20.95 17.91 37.57
N GLY A 112 -19.86 18.40 38.17
CA GLY A 112 -18.69 18.91 37.43
C GLY A 112 -17.93 17.80 36.69
N HIS A 113 -17.72 16.66 37.34
CA HIS A 113 -17.06 15.50 36.74
C HIS A 113 -17.92 14.87 35.64
N ALA A 114 -19.23 14.79 35.88
CA ALA A 114 -20.20 14.34 34.87
C ALA A 114 -20.20 15.24 33.63
N SER A 115 -20.26 16.56 33.80
CA SER A 115 -20.24 17.52 32.69
C SER A 115 -18.96 17.42 31.86
N TYR A 116 -17.80 17.29 32.52
CA TYR A 116 -16.53 17.10 31.82
C TYR A 116 -16.47 15.77 31.05
N ALA A 117 -16.91 14.69 31.69
CA ALA A 117 -16.96 13.37 31.06
C ALA A 117 -17.89 13.36 29.85
N ALA A 118 -19.06 14.02 29.94
CA ALA A 118 -19.98 14.18 28.82
C ALA A 118 -19.32 14.90 27.63
N GLY A 119 -18.55 15.97 27.88
CA GLY A 119 -17.77 16.64 26.84
C GLY A 119 -16.73 15.71 26.18
N ARG A 120 -16.09 14.82 26.95
CA ARG A 120 -15.17 13.81 26.40
C ARG A 120 -15.90 12.76 25.57
N VAL A 121 -17.08 12.32 25.99
CA VAL A 121 -17.90 11.38 25.21
C VAL A 121 -18.24 11.98 23.84
N ALA A 122 -18.75 13.22 23.80
CA ALA A 122 -19.06 13.91 22.56
C ALA A 122 -17.82 14.01 21.65
N MET A 123 -16.71 14.54 22.17
CA MET A 123 -15.45 14.69 21.43
C MET A 123 -14.97 13.38 20.80
N TRP A 124 -14.95 12.27 21.54
CA TRP A 124 -14.49 10.98 21.01
C TRP A 124 -15.48 10.36 20.02
N THR A 125 -16.78 10.61 20.19
CA THR A 125 -17.81 10.15 19.27
C THR A 125 -17.68 10.89 17.95
N ASP A 126 -17.64 12.22 17.99
CA ASP A 126 -17.50 13.08 16.82
C ASP A 126 -16.23 12.76 16.03
N MET A 127 -15.09 12.59 16.72
CA MET A 127 -13.82 12.26 16.07
C MET A 127 -13.86 10.91 15.35
N GLY A 128 -14.55 9.91 15.92
CA GLY A 128 -14.71 8.60 15.29
C GLY A 128 -15.63 8.64 14.07
N GLU A 129 -16.70 9.42 14.13
CA GLU A 129 -17.66 9.61 13.04
C GLU A 129 -17.06 10.41 11.88
N GLU A 130 -16.34 11.49 12.19
CA GLU A 130 -15.63 12.31 11.20
C GLU A 130 -14.55 11.50 10.49
N ALA A 131 -13.74 10.74 11.25
CA ALA A 131 -12.71 9.88 10.67
C ALA A 131 -13.32 8.83 9.73
N LYS A 132 -14.41 8.18 10.14
CA LYS A 132 -15.11 7.21 9.30
C LYS A 132 -15.62 7.87 8.00
N THR A 133 -16.27 9.02 8.12
CA THR A 133 -16.79 9.79 6.98
C THR A 133 -15.66 10.21 6.03
N PHE A 134 -14.51 10.62 6.58
CA PHE A 134 -13.33 10.96 5.79
C PHE A 134 -12.77 9.74 5.05
N PHE A 135 -12.68 8.58 5.71
CA PHE A 135 -12.22 7.35 5.05
C PHE A 135 -13.15 6.90 3.93
N GLU A 136 -14.47 7.05 4.11
CA GLU A 136 -15.46 6.77 3.05
C GLU A 136 -15.27 7.66 1.80
N GLN A 137 -14.67 8.85 1.93
CA GLN A 137 -14.40 9.76 0.81
C GLN A 137 -13.09 9.45 0.08
N VAL A 138 -12.07 8.98 0.81
CA VAL A 138 -10.72 8.80 0.26
C VAL A 138 -10.52 7.40 -0.32
N VAL A 139 -11.26 6.42 0.17
CA VAL A 139 -11.05 5.00 -0.14
C VAL A 139 -12.20 4.46 -0.99
N SER A 140 -11.94 3.48 -1.88
CA SER A 140 -12.99 2.94 -2.75
C SER A 140 -14.00 2.09 -1.96
N PRO A 141 -15.22 1.87 -2.47
CA PRO A 141 -16.21 1.03 -1.78
C PRO A 141 -15.70 -0.39 -1.48
N GLY A 142 -14.89 -0.97 -2.38
CA GLY A 142 -14.31 -2.30 -2.16
C GLY A 142 -13.29 -2.35 -1.03
N ASP A 143 -12.62 -1.23 -0.77
CA ASP A 143 -11.60 -1.13 0.26
C ASP A 143 -12.22 -0.89 1.63
N MET A 144 -13.34 -0.16 1.68
CA MET A 144 -14.19 -0.08 2.87
C MET A 144 -14.70 -1.46 3.27
N ASP A 145 -15.05 -2.32 2.30
CA ASP A 145 -15.44 -3.69 2.60
C ASP A 145 -14.29 -4.52 3.19
N ILE A 146 -13.07 -4.32 2.67
CA ILE A 146 -11.87 -4.99 3.19
C ILE A 146 -11.58 -4.50 4.62
N ALA A 147 -11.63 -3.19 4.83
CA ALA A 147 -11.30 -2.55 6.10
C ALA A 147 -12.35 -2.80 7.19
N PHE A 148 -13.65 -2.75 6.88
CA PHE A 148 -14.72 -2.74 7.89
C PHE A 148 -15.68 -3.93 7.81
N ASN A 149 -15.84 -4.56 6.65
CA ASN A 149 -16.86 -5.60 6.42
C ASN A 149 -16.28 -7.01 6.26
N GLY A 150 -14.96 -7.19 6.43
CA GLY A 150 -14.29 -8.49 6.42
C GLY A 150 -14.14 -9.11 5.04
N ARG A 151 -14.17 -8.32 3.96
CA ARG A 151 -13.89 -8.81 2.61
C ARG A 151 -12.43 -9.17 2.45
N GLU A 152 -12.15 -10.28 1.78
CA GLU A 152 -10.78 -10.68 1.47
C GLU A 152 -10.14 -9.76 0.41
N PRO A 153 -8.89 -9.31 0.62
CA PRO A 153 -8.14 -8.54 -0.38
C PRO A 153 -7.91 -9.34 -1.66
N VAL A 154 -7.82 -8.65 -2.80
CA VAL A 154 -7.46 -9.27 -4.07
C VAL A 154 -6.03 -9.80 -4.00
N VAL A 155 -5.85 -11.09 -4.28
CA VAL A 155 -4.54 -11.73 -4.37
C VAL A 155 -4.11 -11.80 -5.84
N TYR A 156 -3.00 -11.14 -6.18
CA TYR A 156 -2.42 -11.24 -7.51
C TYR A 156 -1.60 -12.51 -7.64
N PRO A 157 -1.78 -13.30 -8.71
CA PRO A 157 -1.07 -14.56 -8.86
C PRO A 157 0.44 -14.34 -9.07
N ASP A 158 1.23 -15.22 -8.47
CA ASP A 158 2.69 -15.24 -8.57
C ASP A 158 3.16 -15.97 -9.83
N VAL A 159 2.76 -15.47 -11.00
CA VAL A 159 3.17 -16.10 -12.26
C VAL A 159 4.53 -15.54 -12.68
N TYR A 160 5.62 -16.24 -12.36
CA TYR A 160 6.87 -16.04 -13.07
C TYR A 160 6.74 -16.66 -14.46
N ARG A 161 6.35 -15.86 -15.45
CA ARG A 161 6.37 -16.29 -16.84
C ARG A 161 7.73 -15.92 -17.44
N SER A 162 8.76 -16.71 -17.15
CA SER A 162 9.96 -16.69 -17.99
C SER A 162 9.61 -17.31 -19.33
N LEU A 163 9.01 -16.52 -20.22
CA LEU A 163 9.15 -16.77 -21.65
C LEU A 163 10.57 -16.29 -21.99
N LEU A 164 11.56 -17.07 -21.58
CA LEU A 164 12.88 -17.08 -22.19
C LEU A 164 12.86 -18.23 -23.20
#